data_AF-A0A2I6QHR8-F1
#
_entry.id   AF-A0A2I6QHR8-F1
#
_cell.length_a   1.000
_cell.length_b   1.000
_cell.length_c   1.000
_cell.angle_alpha   90.00
_cell.angle_beta   90.00
_cell.angle_gamma   90.00
#
_symmetry.space_group_name_H-M   'P 1'
#
loop_
_entity.id
_entity.type
_entity.pdbx_description
1 polymer ?
#
loop_
_entity_poly.entity_id
_entity_poly.type
_entity_poly.pdbx_seq_one_letter_code
_entity_poly.pdbx_strand_id
1 'polypeptide(L)'
;MAEVALVDLSRAHPDIRELVERLDVMRWGHAMIRPRTGFIWGQARREAAKPFRSIHFAHSELSGVALFEEAFDHGIRVADLISQGLHG
;
A
#
# COMPACT_ATOMS: atom_id res chain seq x y z
N MET A 1 5.05 -10.83 20.33
CA MET A 1 5.42 -9.75 19.38
C MET A 1 5.66 -8.43 20.09
N ALA A 2 4.80 -8.03 21.04
CA ALA A 2 5.05 -6.85 21.89
C ALA A 2 6.43 -6.86 22.57
N GLU A 3 6.78 -7.94 23.28
CA GLU A 3 8.09 -8.09 23.94
C GLU A 3 9.28 -7.99 22.97
N VAL A 4 9.16 -8.60 21.79
CA VAL A 4 10.21 -8.52 20.75
C VAL A 4 10.41 -7.08 20.28
N ALA A 5 9.32 -6.34 20.08
CA ALA A 5 9.39 -4.93 19.69
C ALA A 5 10.01 -4.07 20.78
N LEU A 6 9.61 -4.26 22.05
CA LEU A 6 10.16 -3.50 23.17
C LEU A 6 11.65 -3.79 23.37
N VAL A 7 12.07 -5.07 23.35
CA VAL A 7 13.48 -5.46 23.47
C VAL A 7 14.36 -4.82 22.39
N ASP A 8 13.90 -4.79 21.13
CA ASP A 8 14.68 -4.18 20.05
C ASP A 8 14.72 -2.66 20.18
N LEU A 9 13.59 -2.01 20.50
CA LEU A 9 13.53 -0.56 20.73
C LEU A 9 14.36 -0.10 21.92
N SER A 10 14.49 -0.91 22.97
CA SER A 10 15.33 -0.61 24.15
C SER A 10 16.79 -0.34 23.81
N ARG A 11 17.28 -0.82 22.65
CA ARG A 11 18.66 -0.57 22.18
C ARG A 11 18.89 0.90 21.86
N ALA A 12 17.87 1.60 21.35
CA ALA A 12 17.92 3.02 21.02
C ALA A 12 17.26 3.90 22.11
N HIS A 13 16.34 3.34 22.90
CA HIS A 13 15.59 4.05 23.93
C HIS A 13 15.50 3.18 25.22
N PRO A 14 16.52 3.22 26.10
CA PRO A 14 16.69 2.24 27.19
C PRO A 14 15.51 2.11 28.17
N ASP A 15 14.85 3.22 28.47
CA ASP A 15 13.74 3.38 29.40
C ASP A 15 12.35 3.19 28.75
N ILE A 16 12.27 2.91 27.44
CA ILE A 16 10.99 2.80 26.71
C ILE A 16 10.02 1.80 27.36
N ARG A 17 10.55 0.74 27.98
CA ARG A 17 9.73 -0.30 28.61
C ARG A 17 8.97 0.21 29.83
N GLU A 18 9.58 1.11 30.58
CA GLU A 18 8.98 1.71 31.79
C GLU A 18 8.00 2.82 31.41
N LEU A 19 8.22 3.47 30.25
CA LEU A 19 7.39 4.57 29.76
C LEU A 19 6.16 4.12 28.94
N VAL A 20 6.16 2.91 28.39
CA VAL A 20 5.05 2.41 27.57
C VAL A 20 3.87 1.99 28.46
N GLU A 21 2.79 2.78 28.41
CA GLU A 21 1.54 2.47 29.11
C GLU A 21 0.62 1.52 28.31
N ARG A 22 0.71 1.56 26.97
CA ARG A 22 -0.13 0.78 26.06
C ARG A 22 0.62 0.44 24.77
N LEU A 23 0.41 -0.78 24.28
CA LEU A 23 0.94 -1.26 23.01
C LEU A 23 -0.15 -2.03 22.25
N ASP A 24 -0.52 -1.53 21.08
CA ASP A 24 -1.45 -2.19 20.16
C ASP A 24 -0.69 -2.82 19.00
N VAL A 25 -0.96 -4.10 18.70
CA VAL A 25 -0.34 -4.82 17.59
C VAL A 25 -1.39 -5.09 16.52
N MET A 26 -1.15 -4.58 15.31
CA MET A 26 -1.98 -4.87 14.15
C MET A 26 -1.25 -5.78 13.18
N ARG A 27 -1.92 -6.86 12.76
CA ARG A 27 -1.42 -7.78 11.75
C ARG A 27 -2.15 -7.54 10.44
N TRP A 28 -1.44 -6.96 9.48
CA TRP A 28 -1.95 -6.72 8.14
C TRP A 28 -1.53 -7.87 7.21
N GLY A 29 -2.49 -8.63 6.70
CA GLY A 29 -2.22 -9.78 5.81
C GLY A 29 -1.57 -9.36 4.49
N HIS A 30 -1.90 -8.17 4.01
CA HIS A 30 -1.30 -7.55 2.83
C HIS A 30 -1.03 -6.07 3.12
N ALA A 31 0.09 -5.77 3.78
CA ALA A 31 0.41 -4.42 4.20
C ALA A 31 0.87 -3.53 3.02
N MET A 32 1.73 -4.06 2.16
CA MET A 32 2.36 -3.35 1.07
C MET A 32 2.72 -4.31 -0.04
N ILE A 33 2.64 -3.85 -1.29
CA ILE A 33 3.17 -4.59 -2.43
C ILE A 33 4.66 -4.87 -2.24
N ARG A 34 5.09 -6.09 -2.60
CA ARG A 34 6.49 -6.50 -2.61
C ARG A 34 6.93 -6.84 -4.03
N PRO A 35 7.23 -5.82 -4.86
CA PRO A 35 7.65 -6.06 -6.24
C PRO A 35 8.93 -6.91 -6.26
N ARG A 36 8.97 -7.88 -7.17
CA ARG A 36 10.20 -8.61 -7.51
C ARG A 36 10.88 -7.95 -8.71
N THR A 37 12.14 -8.30 -8.95
CA THR A 37 12.87 -7.85 -10.16
C THR A 37 12.01 -8.08 -11.40
N GLY A 38 11.88 -7.03 -12.22
CA GLY A 38 11.06 -7.06 -13.42
C GLY A 38 9.56 -6.75 -13.22
N PHE A 39 9.08 -6.55 -11.99
CA PHE A 39 7.65 -6.28 -11.75
C PHE A 39 7.18 -4.93 -12.30
N ILE A 40 7.90 -3.84 -12.00
CA ILE A 40 7.50 -2.45 -12.36
C ILE A 40 7.27 -2.32 -13.87
N TRP A 41 8.13 -2.94 -14.67
CA TRP A 41 8.04 -2.93 -16.14
C TRP A 41 7.51 -4.25 -16.71
N GLY A 42 6.96 -5.11 -15.85
CA GLY A 42 6.55 -6.47 -16.20
C GLY A 42 5.15 -6.53 -16.79
N GLN A 43 4.87 -7.64 -17.48
CA GLN A 43 3.55 -7.86 -18.06
C GLN A 43 2.46 -7.99 -16.98
N ALA A 44 2.76 -8.63 -15.85
CA ALA A 44 1.80 -8.83 -14.77
C ALA A 44 1.17 -7.51 -14.29
N ARG A 45 1.99 -6.46 -14.05
CA ARG A 45 1.51 -5.15 -13.64
C ARG A 45 0.66 -4.48 -14.74
N ARG A 46 1.09 -4.58 -16.00
CA ARG A 46 0.34 -4.02 -17.13
C ARG A 46 -1.03 -4.69 -17.31
N GLU A 47 -1.10 -6.01 -17.14
CA GLU A 47 -2.37 -6.74 -17.17
C GLU A 47 -3.27 -6.37 -15.98
N ALA A 48 -2.70 -6.23 -14.77
CA ALA A 48 -3.44 -5.82 -13.58
C ALA A 48 -4.05 -4.41 -13.69
N ALA A 49 -3.45 -3.53 -14.49
CA ALA A 49 -3.97 -2.18 -14.72
C ALA A 49 -5.16 -2.15 -15.72
N LYS A 50 -5.45 -3.24 -16.43
CA LYS A 50 -6.57 -3.28 -17.38
C LYS A 50 -7.90 -3.39 -16.62
N PRO A 51 -8.93 -2.64 -17.02
CA PRO A 51 -10.25 -2.79 -16.42
C PRO A 51 -10.84 -4.17 -16.72
N PHE A 52 -11.69 -4.65 -15.81
CA PHE A 52 -12.49 -5.85 -16.02
C PHE A 52 -13.95 -5.46 -16.21
N ARG A 53 -14.41 -5.42 -17.47
CA ARG A 53 -15.73 -4.90 -17.84
C ARG A 53 -15.87 -3.44 -17.35
N SER A 54 -16.89 -3.14 -16.56
CA SER A 54 -17.12 -1.82 -15.95
C SER A 54 -16.35 -1.59 -14.64
N ILE A 55 -15.46 -2.50 -14.24
CA ILE A 55 -14.65 -2.38 -13.03
C ILE A 55 -13.28 -1.83 -13.40
N HIS A 56 -12.96 -0.65 -12.89
CA HIS A 56 -11.64 -0.02 -13.03
C HIS A 56 -10.84 -0.17 -11.74
N PHE A 57 -9.57 -0.56 -11.86
CA PHE A 57 -8.66 -0.71 -10.72
C PHE A 57 -7.87 0.58 -10.51
N ALA A 58 -7.77 1.02 -9.25
CA ALA A 58 -7.17 2.31 -8.87
C ALA A 58 -6.26 2.22 -7.63
N HIS A 59 -5.61 1.06 -7.41
CA HIS A 59 -4.75 0.86 -6.25
C HIS A 59 -3.32 1.29 -6.52
N SER A 60 -2.62 1.81 -5.48
CA SER A 60 -1.17 2.09 -5.51
C SER A 60 -0.28 0.91 -5.94
N GLU A 61 -0.76 -0.33 -5.85
CA GLU A 61 -0.05 -1.51 -6.37
C GLU A 61 0.23 -1.44 -7.87
N LEU A 62 -0.61 -0.71 -8.61
CA LEU A 62 -0.44 -0.49 -10.04
C LEU A 62 0.80 0.39 -10.35
N SER A 63 1.31 1.11 -9.36
CA SER A 63 2.60 1.82 -9.44
C SER A 63 3.78 0.96 -9.02
N GLY A 64 3.53 -0.20 -8.40
CA GLY A 64 4.56 -1.08 -7.87
C GLY A 64 5.16 -0.61 -6.55
N VAL A 65 4.59 0.42 -5.92
CA VAL A 65 5.05 0.98 -4.63
C VAL A 65 3.86 1.32 -3.75
N ALA A 66 4.00 1.18 -2.44
CA ALA A 66 2.94 1.46 -1.47
C ALA A 66 3.02 2.90 -0.96
N LEU A 67 2.72 3.86 -1.84
CA LEU A 67 2.71 5.29 -1.54
C LEU A 67 1.27 5.82 -1.50
N PHE A 68 1.01 6.81 -0.63
CA PHE A 68 -0.30 7.44 -0.56
C PHE A 68 -0.59 8.25 -1.82
N GLU A 69 0.42 8.96 -2.33
CA GLU A 69 0.35 9.78 -3.53
C GLU A 69 -0.09 8.96 -4.74
N GLU A 70 0.47 7.75 -4.90
CA GLU A 70 0.09 6.83 -5.97
C GLU A 70 -1.34 6.31 -5.81
N ALA A 71 -1.79 6.07 -4.56
CA ALA A 71 -3.17 5.66 -4.32
C ALA A 71 -4.17 6.77 -4.72
N PHE A 72 -3.86 8.03 -4.37
CA PHE A 72 -4.68 9.17 -4.76
C PHE A 72 -4.66 9.41 -6.26
N ASP A 73 -3.48 9.39 -6.87
CA ASP A 73 -3.31 9.63 -8.30
C ASP A 73 -4.07 8.60 -9.15
N HIS A 74 -3.96 7.30 -8.84
CA HIS A 74 -4.77 6.27 -9.52
C HIS A 74 -6.26 6.47 -9.31
N GLY A 75 -6.68 6.84 -8.10
CA GLY A 75 -8.08 7.15 -7.78
C GLY A 75 -8.64 8.28 -8.63
N ILE A 76 -7.93 9.40 -8.71
CA ILE A 76 -8.33 10.58 -9.48
C ILE A 76 -8.35 10.24 -10.97
N ARG A 77 -7.31 9.59 -11.49
CA ARG A 77 -7.19 9.23 -12.91
C ARG A 77 -8.34 8.35 -13.39
N VAL A 78 -8.73 7.37 -12.58
CA VAL A 78 -9.87 6.48 -12.89
C VAL A 78 -11.19 7.24 -12.79
N ALA A 79 -11.36 8.10 -11.79
CA ALA A 79 -12.56 8.93 -11.65
C ALA A 79 -12.76 9.85 -12.86
N ASP A 80 -11.70 10.53 -13.31
CA ASP A 80 -11.73 11.40 -14.49
C ASP A 80 -12.08 10.62 -15.76
N LEU A 81 -11.49 9.43 -15.95
CA LEU A 81 -11.77 8.56 -17.09
C LEU A 81 -13.23 8.11 -17.13
N ILE A 82 -13.80 7.73 -15.98
CA ILE A 82 -15.21 7.33 -15.89
C ILE A 82 -16.12 8.54 -16.14
N SER A 83 -15.81 9.69 -15.55
CA SER A 83 -16.58 10.93 -15.73
C SER A 83 -16.67 11.33 -17.21
N GLN A 84 -15.54 11.30 -17.93
CA GLN A 84 -15.50 11.58 -19.36
C GLN A 84 -16.32 10.58 -20.18
N GLY A 85 -16.28 9.29 -19.83
CA GLY A 85 -17.05 8.24 -20.50
C GLY A 85 -18.58 8.32 -20.28
N LEU A 86 -19.03 9.01 -19.23
CA LEU A 86 -20.46 9.25 -18.96
C LEU A 86 -21.02 10.44 -19.72
N HIS A 87 -20.16 11.34 -20.19
CA HIS A 87 -20.54 12.57 -20.91
C HIS A 87 -20.32 12.47 -22.43
N GLY A 88 -19.89 11.31 -22.93
CA GLY A 88 -19.62 11.03 -24.34
C GLY A 88 -20.66 10.15 -25.02
#